data_AF-M1ZQ03-F1
#
_entry.id   AF-M1ZQ03-F1
#
_cell.length_a   1.000
_cell.length_b   1.000
_cell.length_c   1.000
_cell.angle_alpha   90.00
_cell.angle_beta   90.00
_cell.angle_gamma   90.00
#
_symmetry.space_group_name_H-M   'P 1'
#
loop_
_entity.id
_entity.type
_entity.pdbx_description
1 polymer ?
#
loop_
_entity_poly.entity_id
_entity_poly.type
_entity_poly.pdbx_seq_one_letter_code
_entity_poly.pdbx_strand_id
1 'polypeptide(L)'
;MQDIYKSVEKADVLILATPVYVFNMTAQLKTFLDRLYAVDHNTLLNKKIVLLTTYGDSSEANSGVKNIVQSITMLSQYLGMEFIQNLNVSTYKGSGF
;
A
#
# COMPACT_ATOMS: atom_id res chain seq x y z
N MET A 1 -1.99 -5.50 -17.51
CA MET A 1 -2.39 -4.23 -16.87
C MET A 1 -3.62 -3.61 -17.48
N GLN A 2 -3.93 -3.76 -18.78
CA GLN A 2 -5.08 -3.07 -19.38
C GLN A 2 -6.41 -3.34 -18.65
N ASP A 3 -6.66 -4.58 -18.24
CA ASP A 3 -7.86 -4.90 -17.46
C ASP A 3 -7.82 -4.34 -16.04
N ILE A 4 -6.64 -4.31 -15.42
CA ILE A 4 -6.44 -3.72 -14.09
C ILE A 4 -6.67 -2.21 -14.13
N TYR A 5 -6.26 -1.51 -15.18
CA TYR A 5 -6.53 -0.07 -15.32
C TYR A 5 -8.02 0.23 -15.37
N LYS A 6 -8.80 -0.57 -16.11
CA LYS A 6 -10.27 -0.46 -16.11
C LYS A 6 -10.87 -0.71 -14.74
N SER A 7 -10.32 -1.66 -13.97
CA SER A 7 -10.75 -1.89 -12.58
C SER A 7 -10.44 -0.71 -11.67
N VAL A 8 -9.24 -0.12 -11.79
CA VAL A 8 -8.84 1.09 -11.03
C VAL A 8 -9.73 2.28 -11.36
N GLU A 9 -10.00 2.51 -12.65
CA GLU A 9 -10.88 3.59 -13.12
C GLU A 9 -12.28 3.49 -12.51
N LYS A 10 -12.84 2.28 -12.42
CA LYS A 10 -14.18 2.03 -11.86
C LYS A 10 -14.24 2.02 -10.33
N ALA A 11 -13.11 1.84 -9.65
CA ALA A 11 -13.10 1.65 -8.20
C ALA A 11 -13.13 2.97 -7.43
N ASP A 12 -14.01 3.10 -6.43
CA ASP A 12 -13.98 4.25 -5.52
C ASP A 12 -12.85 4.16 -4.47
N VAL A 13 -12.43 2.93 -4.16
CA VAL A 13 -11.44 2.61 -3.13
C VAL A 13 -10.45 1.57 -3.65
N LEU A 14 -9.15 1.82 -3.43
CA LEU A 14 -8.08 0.85 -3.63
C LEU A 14 -7.61 0.31 -2.27
N ILE A 15 -7.74 -1.00 -2.07
CA ILE A 15 -7.17 -1.69 -0.91
C ILE A 15 -5.85 -2.30 -1.34
N LEU A 16 -4.74 -1.75 -0.84
CA LEU A 16 -3.40 -2.24 -1.11
C LEU A 16 -2.99 -3.17 0.03
N ALA A 17 -2.74 -4.43 -0.26
CA ALA A 17 -2.32 -5.42 0.73
C ALA A 17 -0.90 -5.91 0.44
N THR A 18 -0.04 -5.89 1.46
CA THR A 18 1.34 -6.37 1.31
C THR A 18 1.91 -6.91 2.62
N PRO A 19 2.63 -8.04 2.63
CA PRO A 19 3.58 -8.30 3.71
C PRO A 19 4.75 -7.31 3.65
N VAL A 20 5.42 -7.12 4.77
CA VAL A 20 6.71 -6.44 4.81
C VAL A 20 7.81 -7.43 4.44
N TYR A 21 8.50 -7.18 3.35
CA TYR A 21 9.70 -7.89 2.93
C TYR A 21 10.84 -6.91 2.74
N VAL A 22 11.99 -7.20 3.35
CA VAL A 22 13.18 -6.34 3.33
C VAL A 22 12.81 -4.89 3.70
N PHE A 23 12.10 -4.74 4.82
CA PHE A 23 11.65 -3.46 5.38
C PHE A 23 10.77 -2.61 4.43
N ASN A 24 10.13 -3.21 3.43
CA ASN A 24 9.25 -2.52 2.48
C ASN A 24 8.13 -3.43 1.93
N MET A 25 7.32 -2.88 1.01
CA MET A 25 6.28 -3.61 0.29
C MET A 25 6.87 -4.64 -0.68
N THR A 26 6.04 -5.58 -1.12
CA THR A 26 6.45 -6.55 -2.14
C THR A 26 6.81 -5.87 -3.47
N ALA A 27 7.72 -6.49 -4.23
CA ALA A 27 8.04 -6.08 -5.60
C ALA A 27 6.80 -6.06 -6.51
N GLN A 28 5.83 -6.94 -6.26
CA GLN A 28 4.56 -7.00 -7.01
C GLN A 28 3.72 -5.75 -6.76
N LEU A 29 3.52 -5.35 -5.49
CA LEU A 29 2.81 -4.11 -5.18
C LEU A 29 3.56 -2.91 -5.74
N LYS A 30 4.89 -2.85 -5.58
CA LYS A 30 5.70 -1.76 -6.13
C LYS A 30 5.57 -1.65 -7.66
N THR A 31 5.57 -2.78 -8.37
CA THR A 31 5.36 -2.81 -9.83
C THR A 31 3.97 -2.29 -10.20
N PHE A 32 2.93 -2.64 -9.43
CA PHE A 32 1.59 -2.10 -9.64
C PHE A 32 1.56 -0.57 -9.47
N LEU A 33 2.18 -0.04 -8.39
CA LEU A 33 2.24 1.40 -8.12
C LEU A 33 3.02 2.15 -9.20
N ASP A 34 4.17 1.62 -9.64
CA ASP A 34 4.97 2.21 -10.73
C ASP A 34 4.18 2.30 -12.03
N ARG A 35 3.27 1.34 -12.26
CA ARG A 35 2.39 1.33 -13.43
C ARG A 35 1.10 2.11 -13.24
N LEU A 36 0.73 2.43 -12.01
CA LEU A 36 -0.40 3.30 -11.69
C LEU A 36 -0.12 4.74 -12.15
N TYR A 37 1.14 5.15 -12.15
CA TYR A 37 1.59 6.43 -12.70
C TYR A 37 1.21 6.63 -14.18
N ALA A 38 1.04 5.54 -14.94
CA ALA A 38 0.63 5.61 -16.34
C ALA A 38 -0.88 5.80 -16.54
N VAL A 39 -1.68 5.76 -15.46
CA VAL A 39 -3.11 6.07 -15.50
C VAL A 39 -3.26 7.59 -15.52
N ASP A 40 -4.27 8.09 -16.25
CA ASP A 40 -4.57 9.51 -16.27
C ASP A 40 -4.77 10.05 -14.84
N HIS A 41 -4.12 11.17 -14.52
CA HIS A 41 -4.13 11.73 -13.17
C HIS A 41 -5.55 12.03 -12.70
N ASN A 42 -6.42 12.55 -13.58
CA ASN A 42 -7.80 12.86 -13.22
C ASN A 42 -8.60 11.61 -12.87
N THR A 43 -8.24 10.45 -13.45
CA THR A 43 -8.86 9.18 -13.09
C THR A 43 -8.55 8.83 -11.64
N LEU A 44 -7.40 9.21 -11.08
CA LEU A 44 -7.01 8.85 -9.72
C LEU A 44 -7.47 9.85 -8.66
N LEU A 45 -7.78 11.09 -9.04
CA LEU A 45 -8.19 12.15 -8.13
C LEU A 45 -9.34 11.70 -7.20
N ASN A 46 -9.19 12.03 -5.91
CA ASN A 46 -10.13 11.76 -4.82
C ASN A 46 -10.43 10.27 -4.56
N LYS A 47 -9.79 9.32 -5.29
CA LYS A 47 -9.92 7.90 -4.96
C LYS A 47 -9.29 7.63 -3.60
N LYS A 48 -9.91 6.73 -2.85
CA LYS A 48 -9.50 6.41 -1.49
C LYS A 48 -8.51 5.25 -1.50
N ILE A 49 -7.50 5.32 -0.63
CA ILE A 49 -6.56 4.24 -0.39
C ILE A 49 -6.72 3.72 1.03
N VAL A 50 -6.77 2.40 1.16
CA VAL A 50 -6.60 1.68 2.42
C VAL A 50 -5.40 0.77 2.29
N LEU A 51 -4.52 0.78 3.29
CA LEU A 51 -3.32 -0.07 3.32
C LEU A 51 -3.48 -1.19 4.35
N LEU A 52 -3.27 -2.44 3.93
CA LEU A 52 -3.20 -3.60 4.81
C LEU A 52 -1.78 -4.15 4.80
N THR A 53 -1.15 -4.21 5.96
CA THR A 53 0.23 -4.69 6.09
C THR A 53 0.33 -5.84 7.07
N THR A 54 1.09 -6.88 6.74
CA THR A 54 1.52 -7.90 7.72
C THR A 54 3.02 -7.82 7.95
N TYR A 55 3.49 -7.93 9.18
CA TYR A 55 4.92 -7.79 9.50
C TYR A 55 5.40 -8.78 10.57
N GLY A 56 6.65 -9.20 10.50
CA GLY A 56 7.21 -10.28 11.32
C GLY A 56 7.87 -9.85 12.64
N ASP A 57 7.60 -8.65 13.12
CA ASP A 57 8.22 -8.10 14.34
C ASP A 57 7.14 -7.82 15.41
N SER A 58 7.54 -7.79 16.67
CA SER A 58 6.73 -7.33 17.81
C SER A 58 6.39 -5.84 17.75
N SER A 59 7.18 -5.04 17.02
CA SER A 59 7.02 -3.59 16.93
C SER A 59 7.00 -3.11 15.48
N GLU A 60 6.00 -2.29 15.14
CA GLU A 60 5.93 -1.62 13.84
C GLU A 60 7.18 -0.78 13.55
N ALA A 61 7.75 -0.14 14.58
CA ALA A 61 8.86 0.80 14.44
C ALA A 61 10.12 0.14 13.85
N ASN A 62 10.34 -1.14 14.14
CA ASN A 62 11.51 -1.90 13.69
C ASN A 62 11.22 -2.80 12.48
N SER A 63 9.95 -2.90 12.11
CA SER A 63 9.49 -3.87 11.12
C SER A 63 9.62 -3.41 9.66
N GLY A 64 9.70 -2.10 9.40
CA GLY A 64 9.61 -1.52 8.06
C GLY A 64 8.21 -1.07 7.62
N VAL A 65 7.17 -1.32 8.43
CA VAL A 65 5.79 -0.82 8.19
C VAL A 65 5.77 0.69 7.90
N LYS A 66 6.52 1.49 8.68
CA LYS A 66 6.59 2.95 8.51
C LYS A 66 7.06 3.37 7.12
N ASN A 67 7.98 2.63 6.50
CA ASN A 67 8.47 2.93 5.15
C ASN A 67 7.35 2.79 4.11
N ILE A 68 6.52 1.75 4.25
CA ILE A 68 5.39 1.48 3.37
C ILE A 68 4.32 2.54 3.56
N VAL A 69 3.92 2.80 4.80
CA VAL A 69 2.92 3.82 5.14
C VAL A 69 3.34 5.17 4.58
N GLN A 70 4.59 5.59 4.81
CA GLN A 70 5.10 6.86 4.30
C GLN A 70 5.11 6.91 2.77
N SER A 71 5.51 5.81 2.11
CA SER A 71 5.51 5.73 0.64
C SER A 71 4.09 5.89 0.07
N ILE A 72 3.09 5.25 0.69
CA ILE A 72 1.69 5.36 0.27
C ILE A 72 1.12 6.75 0.55
N THR A 73 1.45 7.37 1.69
CA THR A 73 1.07 8.76 2.01
C THR A 73 1.62 9.74 0.97
N MET A 74 2.89 9.61 0.60
CA MET A 74 3.49 10.49 -0.41
C MET A 74 2.88 10.27 -1.80
N LEU A 75 2.64 9.01 -2.17
CA LEU A 75 1.98 8.67 -3.41
C LEU A 75 0.57 9.24 -3.48
N SER A 76 -0.21 9.12 -2.39
CA SER A 76 -1.59 9.62 -2.36
C SER A 76 -1.63 11.14 -2.52
N GLN A 77 -0.75 11.86 -1.81
CA GLN A 77 -0.61 13.31 -1.95
C GLN A 77 -0.22 13.72 -3.37
N TYR A 78 0.75 13.02 -3.96
CA TYR A 78 1.22 13.31 -5.31
C TYR A 78 0.15 13.06 -6.38
N LEU A 79 -0.65 12.01 -6.23
CA LEU A 79 -1.70 11.63 -7.18
C LEU A 79 -3.07 12.24 -6.86
N GLY A 80 -3.17 13.12 -5.86
CA GLY A 80 -4.43 13.71 -5.42
C GLY A 80 -5.45 12.69 -4.90
N MET A 81 -4.97 11.57 -4.37
CA MET A 81 -5.76 10.50 -3.75
C MET A 81 -5.85 10.72 -2.23
N GLU A 82 -6.85 10.10 -1.61
CA GLU A 82 -7.09 10.20 -0.16
C GLU A 82 -6.59 8.94 0.54
N PHE A 83 -5.52 9.04 1.34
CA PHE A 83 -5.12 7.92 2.19
C PHE A 83 -5.96 7.91 3.48
N ILE A 84 -6.87 6.93 3.58
CA ILE A 84 -7.90 6.91 4.61
C ILE A 84 -7.39 6.28 5.91
N GLN A 85 -6.77 5.11 5.81
CA GLN A 85 -6.27 4.38 6.97
C GLN A 85 -5.28 3.29 6.56
N ASN A 86 -4.47 2.86 7.53
CA ASN A 86 -3.71 1.62 7.45
C ASN A 86 -4.07 0.68 8.61
N LEU A 87 -4.08 -0.61 8.33
CA LEU A 87 -4.19 -1.68 9.32
C LEU A 87 -2.94 -2.55 9.21
N ASN A 88 -2.17 -2.61 10.29
CA ASN A 88 -0.94 -3.38 10.34
C ASN A 88 -1.11 -4.54 11.33
N VAL A 89 -0.74 -5.75 10.92
CA VAL A 89 -0.89 -6.96 11.71
C VAL A 89 0.48 -7.61 11.91
N SER A 90 0.91 -7.72 13.17
CA SER A 90 2.10 -8.49 13.49
C SER A 90 1.82 -10.00 13.36
N THR A 91 2.74 -10.72 12.73
CA THR A 91 2.78 -12.19 12.71
C THR A 91 3.78 -12.74 13.73
N TYR A 92 4.45 -11.86 14.48
CA TYR A 92 5.38 -12.26 15.54
C TYR A 92 4.62 -13.02 16.63
N LYS A 93 5.00 -14.28 16.80
CA LYS A 93 4.64 -15.07 17.97
C LYS A 93 5.86 -14.99 18.87
N GLY A 94 5.74 -14.35 20.03
CA GLY A 94 6.81 -14.31 21.05
C GLY A 94 7.46 -15.68 21.20
N SER A 95 8.76 -15.72 21.52
CA SER A 95 9.54 -16.96 21.69
C SER A 95 8.89 -17.86 22.75
N GLY A 96 7.91 -18.65 22.31
CA GLY A 96 7.21 -19.66 23.08
C GLY A 96 7.65 -21.01 22.56
N PHE A 97 8.92 -21.33 22.85
CA PHE A 97 9.25 -22.58 23.52
C PHE A 97 9.32 -22.27 25.02
#